data_AF-A0A2X1PMK5-F1
#
_entry.id   AF-A0A2X1PMK5-F1
#
_cell.length_a   1.000
_cell.length_b   1.000
_cell.length_c   1.000
_cell.angle_alpha   90.00
_cell.angle_beta   90.00
_cell.angle_gamma   90.00
#
_symmetry.space_group_name_H-M   'P 1'
#
loop_
_entity.id
_entity.type
_entity.pdbx_description
1 polymer ?
#
loop_
_entity_poly.entity_id
_entity_poly.type
_entity_poly.pdbx_seq_one_letter_code
_entity_poly.pdbx_strand_id
1 'polypeptide(L)'
;MTWKIKVSLHLETELMASLREKAEEEAIDVFARNLTALLMAAPAGAKSTMGLDPGLRTGVKVAVVDNTGKLLDTTTIYPHTGREAEAQVAIFSLIRKHNVELIAIGNGTASRETERFAKDVIKEIKENKPQTVVVSEAGASVYSASEFAANEFPNLDVSLRGAVSIARRLQDPLAELVKIEPKAIGVGQYQHDVNQTQLARKLDAVVEDCVNAVGVDLNTASAPLLARVAGMTKNLSAKHCGIS
;
A
#
# COMPACT_ATOMS: atom_id res chain seq x y z
N MET A 1 41.41 32.36 23.39
CA MET A 1 41.27 30.91 23.09
C MET A 1 39.88 30.36 23.41
N THR A 2 39.17 30.86 24.44
CA THR A 2 37.86 30.35 24.88
C THR A 2 36.78 30.28 23.80
N TRP A 3 36.70 31.29 22.92
CA TRP A 3 35.75 31.30 21.80
C TRP A 3 35.89 30.07 20.89
N LYS A 4 37.08 29.89 20.28
CA LYS A 4 37.34 28.83 19.29
C LYS A 4 37.33 27.41 19.86
N ILE A 5 37.62 27.25 21.15
CA ILE A 5 37.81 25.93 21.78
C ILE A 5 36.58 25.47 22.55
N LYS A 6 35.77 26.39 23.09
CA LYS A 6 34.61 26.03 23.92
C LYS A 6 33.31 26.62 23.38
N VAL A 7 33.23 27.94 23.26
CA VAL A 7 31.97 28.63 22.99
C VAL A 7 31.46 28.33 21.58
N SER A 8 32.31 28.41 20.56
CA SER A 8 31.88 28.18 19.18
C SER A 8 31.43 26.75 18.93
N LEU A 9 32.14 25.76 19.47
CA LEU A 9 31.78 24.34 19.31
C LEU A 9 30.47 23.98 20.04
N HIS A 10 30.28 24.54 21.24
CA HIS A 10 29.04 24.35 21.99
C HIS A 10 27.84 25.00 21.26
N LEU A 11 27.99 26.25 20.84
CA LEU A 11 26.94 26.94 20.07
C LEU A 11 26.65 26.25 18.75
N GLU A 12 27.67 25.79 18.02
CA GLU A 12 27.49 25.05 16.77
C GLU A 12 26.69 23.76 17.01
N THR A 13 27.02 23.01 18.05
CA THR A 13 26.30 21.78 18.40
C THR A 13 24.83 22.05 18.73
N GLU A 14 24.56 23.07 19.56
CA GLU A 14 23.18 23.45 19.93
C GLU A 14 22.38 23.97 18.73
N LEU A 15 22.98 24.84 17.91
CA LEU A 15 22.32 25.40 16.73
C LEU A 15 22.05 24.33 15.68
N MET A 16 23.00 23.41 15.43
CA MET A 16 22.82 22.31 14.49
C MET A 16 21.77 21.31 14.99
N ALA A 17 21.75 21.00 16.29
CA ALA A 17 20.72 20.15 16.88
C ALA A 17 19.33 20.79 16.73
N SER A 18 19.18 22.08 17.05
CA SER A 18 17.91 22.80 16.90
C SER A 18 17.47 22.91 15.44
N LEU A 19 18.39 23.16 14.52
CA LEU A 19 18.09 23.20 13.08
C LEU A 19 17.63 21.84 12.58
N ARG A 20 18.31 20.76 13.00
CA ARG A 20 17.97 19.39 12.66
C ARG A 20 16.58 19.01 13.17
N GLU A 21 16.28 19.32 14.44
CA GLU A 21 14.97 19.04 15.03
C GLU A 21 13.84 19.71 14.24
N LYS A 22 13.99 20.99 13.90
CA LYS A 22 13.00 21.72 13.07
C LYS A 22 12.86 21.13 11.67
N ALA A 23 13.97 20.73 11.05
CA ALA A 23 13.94 20.13 9.71
C ALA A 23 13.25 18.76 9.72
N GLU A 24 13.50 17.95 10.75
CA GLU A 24 12.84 16.65 10.94
C GLU A 24 11.35 16.82 11.22
N GLU A 25 10.95 17.80 12.03
CA GLU A 25 9.55 18.11 12.33
C GLU A 25 8.75 18.48 11.07
N GLU A 26 9.26 19.41 10.25
CA GLU A 26 8.60 19.78 8.99
C GLU A 26 8.53 18.60 8.01
N ALA A 27 9.59 17.79 7.91
CA ALA A 27 9.59 16.60 7.07
C ALA A 27 8.52 15.59 7.52
N ILE A 28 8.41 15.35 8.84
CA ILE A 28 7.39 14.49 9.43
C ILE A 28 5.98 15.02 9.15
N ASP A 29 5.76 16.34 9.16
CA ASP A 29 4.48 16.94 8.81
C ASP A 29 4.13 16.79 7.31
N VAL A 30 5.12 16.82 6.42
CA VAL A 30 4.91 16.44 5.01
C VAL A 30 4.52 14.96 4.90
N PHE A 31 5.21 14.06 5.60
CA PHE A 31 4.91 12.63 5.59
C PHE A 31 3.50 12.33 6.13
N ALA A 32 3.10 13.02 7.19
CA ALA A 32 1.75 12.93 7.76
C ALA A 32 0.68 13.33 6.72
N ARG A 33 0.85 14.48 6.05
CA ARG A 33 -0.08 14.95 4.99
C ARG A 33 -0.17 13.95 3.83
N ASN A 34 0.96 13.40 3.41
CA ASN A 34 1.01 12.40 2.34
C ASN A 34 0.30 11.10 2.76
N LEU A 35 0.49 10.65 4.00
CA LEU A 35 -0.22 9.48 4.53
C LEU A 35 -1.73 9.71 4.58
N THR A 36 -2.18 10.88 5.07
CA THR A 36 -3.60 11.26 5.07
C THR A 36 -4.18 11.19 3.66
N ALA A 37 -3.48 11.73 2.66
CA ALA A 37 -3.94 11.69 1.27
C ALA A 37 -4.07 10.26 0.71
N LEU A 38 -3.18 9.34 1.12
CA LEU A 38 -3.26 7.93 0.73
C LEU A 38 -4.43 7.20 1.41
N LEU A 39 -4.62 7.42 2.71
CA LEU A 39 -5.66 6.77 3.50
C LEU A 39 -7.07 7.26 3.15
N MET A 40 -7.19 8.55 2.83
CA MET A 40 -8.46 9.20 2.48
C MET A 40 -8.74 9.19 0.97
N ALA A 41 -7.95 8.44 0.18
CA ALA A 41 -8.22 8.27 -1.23
C ALA A 41 -9.60 7.63 -1.43
N ALA A 42 -10.34 8.10 -2.44
CA ALA A 42 -11.69 7.63 -2.67
C ALA A 42 -11.69 6.13 -3.02
N PRO A 43 -12.46 5.28 -2.30
CA PRO A 43 -12.56 3.86 -2.61
C PRO A 43 -13.28 3.66 -3.94
N ALA A 44 -12.77 2.75 -4.79
CA ALA A 44 -13.48 2.38 -6.03
C ALA A 44 -14.69 1.47 -5.75
N GLY A 45 -14.77 0.94 -4.53
CA GLY A 45 -15.90 0.16 -4.02
C GLY A 45 -15.80 -1.34 -4.32
N ALA A 46 -16.89 -2.04 -4.02
CA ALA A 46 -17.02 -3.49 -4.14
C ALA A 46 -17.15 -3.94 -5.61
N LYS A 47 -16.03 -3.90 -6.34
CA LYS A 47 -15.93 -4.34 -7.75
C LYS A 47 -14.86 -5.41 -7.93
N SER A 48 -15.08 -6.36 -8.83
CA SER A 48 -14.06 -7.37 -9.17
C SER A 48 -12.81 -6.67 -9.71
N THR A 49 -11.66 -6.88 -9.06
CA THR A 49 -10.46 -6.07 -9.29
C THR A 49 -9.24 -6.97 -9.54
N MET A 50 -8.51 -6.66 -10.61
CA MET A 50 -7.21 -7.26 -10.91
C MET A 50 -6.09 -6.33 -10.44
N GLY A 51 -5.20 -6.81 -9.59
CA GLY A 51 -3.98 -6.12 -9.21
C GLY A 51 -2.80 -6.54 -10.08
N LEU A 52 -2.09 -5.57 -10.63
CA LEU A 52 -0.84 -5.73 -11.35
C LEU A 52 0.28 -5.08 -10.54
N ASP A 53 1.21 -5.89 -10.04
CA ASP A 53 2.47 -5.46 -9.42
C ASP A 53 3.58 -5.47 -10.48
N PRO A 54 3.97 -4.30 -11.03
CA PRO A 54 4.87 -4.22 -12.17
C PRO A 54 6.26 -4.80 -11.87
N GLY A 55 6.88 -5.37 -12.91
CA GLY A 55 8.25 -5.85 -12.84
C GLY A 55 8.78 -6.20 -14.22
N LEU A 56 10.10 -5.99 -14.41
CA LEU A 56 10.79 -6.31 -15.64
C LEU A 56 11.22 -7.78 -15.64
N ARG A 57 12.44 -8.06 -15.19
CA ARG A 57 13.05 -9.41 -15.22
C ARG A 57 12.26 -10.45 -14.41
N THR A 58 11.63 -10.04 -13.31
CA THR A 58 10.83 -10.93 -12.45
C THR A 58 9.41 -11.13 -12.94
N GLY A 59 9.02 -10.46 -14.03
CA GLY A 59 7.64 -10.41 -14.51
C GLY A 59 6.75 -9.48 -13.69
N VAL A 60 5.54 -9.27 -14.21
CA VAL A 60 4.43 -8.58 -13.55
C VAL A 60 3.61 -9.63 -12.80
N LYS A 61 3.39 -9.40 -11.52
CA LYS A 61 2.61 -10.31 -10.67
C LYS A 61 1.16 -9.88 -10.74
N VAL A 62 0.28 -10.86 -10.91
CA VAL A 62 -1.14 -10.64 -11.15
C VAL A 62 -1.91 -11.33 -10.04
N ALA A 63 -2.86 -10.61 -9.45
CA ALA A 63 -3.84 -11.17 -8.54
C ALA A 63 -5.23 -10.68 -8.95
N VAL A 64 -6.24 -11.54 -8.84
CA VAL A 64 -7.64 -11.16 -9.05
C VAL A 64 -8.40 -11.36 -7.75
N VAL A 65 -9.08 -10.32 -7.29
CA VAL A 65 -9.96 -10.36 -6.12
C VAL A 65 -11.41 -10.11 -6.55
N ASP A 66 -12.36 -10.76 -5.89
CA ASP A 66 -13.78 -10.47 -6.10
C ASP A 66 -14.19 -9.14 -5.44
N ASN A 67 -15.47 -8.81 -5.53
CA ASN A 67 -16.05 -7.60 -4.94
C ASN A 67 -15.97 -7.54 -3.39
N THR A 68 -15.69 -8.66 -2.72
CA THR A 68 -15.46 -8.72 -1.26
C THR A 68 -13.98 -8.61 -0.89
N GLY A 69 -13.08 -8.58 -1.88
CA GLY A 69 -11.63 -8.61 -1.68
C GLY A 69 -11.09 -10.02 -1.49
N LYS A 70 -11.88 -11.07 -1.72
CA LYS A 70 -11.39 -12.47 -1.65
C LYS A 70 -10.55 -12.78 -2.88
N LEU A 71 -9.38 -13.39 -2.66
CA LEU A 71 -8.49 -13.83 -3.73
C LEU A 71 -9.14 -14.96 -4.56
N LEU A 72 -9.20 -14.77 -5.87
CA LEU A 72 -9.76 -15.73 -6.84
C LEU A 72 -8.69 -16.46 -7.64
N ASP A 73 -7.68 -15.73 -8.12
CA ASP A 73 -6.64 -16.29 -8.99
C ASP A 73 -5.37 -15.46 -8.93
N THR A 74 -4.24 -16.07 -9.25
CA THR A 74 -2.93 -15.42 -9.30
C THR A 74 -2.07 -15.99 -10.40
N THR A 75 -1.23 -15.16 -11.01
CA THR A 75 -0.24 -15.62 -11.97
C THR A 75 0.93 -14.64 -12.07
N THR A 76 1.99 -15.03 -12.76
CA THR A 76 3.10 -14.15 -13.13
C THR A 76 3.22 -14.13 -14.64
N ILE A 77 3.18 -12.94 -15.22
CA ILE A 77 3.27 -12.72 -16.66
C ILE A 77 4.55 -11.95 -17.01
N TYR A 78 4.98 -12.06 -18.27
CA TYR A 78 6.24 -11.49 -18.73
C TYR A 78 6.05 -10.58 -19.96
N PRO A 79 5.25 -9.49 -19.83
CA PRO A 79 4.96 -8.61 -20.97
C PRO A 79 6.20 -7.88 -21.48
N HIS A 80 7.19 -7.63 -20.62
CA HIS A 80 8.34 -6.77 -20.91
C HIS A 80 9.60 -7.53 -21.36
N THR A 81 9.54 -8.86 -21.49
CA THR A 81 10.71 -9.70 -21.82
C THR A 81 10.47 -10.59 -23.04
N GLY A 82 9.72 -10.10 -24.03
CA GLY A 82 9.47 -10.81 -25.30
C GLY A 82 8.37 -11.88 -25.25
N ARG A 83 7.66 -12.04 -24.13
CA ARG A 83 6.50 -12.95 -23.98
C ARG A 83 5.17 -12.19 -23.89
N GLU A 84 5.07 -11.09 -24.62
CA GLU A 84 3.92 -10.19 -24.57
C GLU A 84 2.62 -10.89 -25.01
N ALA A 85 2.63 -11.64 -26.11
CA ALA A 85 1.43 -12.33 -26.60
C ALA A 85 0.86 -13.33 -25.58
N GLU A 86 1.73 -14.10 -24.91
CA GLU A 86 1.31 -15.03 -23.85
C GLU A 86 0.71 -14.26 -22.66
N ALA A 87 1.32 -13.13 -22.29
CA ALA A 87 0.80 -12.26 -21.24
C ALA A 87 -0.57 -11.68 -21.60
N GLN A 88 -0.79 -11.26 -22.85
CA GLN A 88 -2.08 -10.73 -23.32
C GLN A 88 -3.18 -11.78 -23.19
N VAL A 89 -2.91 -13.02 -23.64
CA VAL A 89 -3.87 -14.14 -23.51
C VAL A 89 -4.19 -14.41 -22.05
N ALA A 90 -3.18 -14.47 -21.17
CA ALA A 90 -3.39 -14.72 -19.74
C ALA A 90 -4.27 -13.64 -19.08
N ILE A 91 -3.98 -12.36 -19.31
CA ILE A 91 -4.78 -11.24 -18.78
C ILE A 91 -6.20 -11.27 -19.32
N PHE A 92 -6.37 -11.47 -20.63
CA PHE A 92 -7.68 -11.54 -21.26
C PHE A 92 -8.53 -12.69 -20.68
N SER A 93 -7.92 -13.87 -20.50
CA SER A 93 -8.58 -15.02 -19.89
C SER A 93 -9.02 -14.73 -18.45
N LEU A 94 -8.17 -14.10 -17.64
CA LEU A 94 -8.50 -13.73 -16.26
C LEU A 94 -9.61 -12.68 -16.19
N ILE A 95 -9.57 -11.66 -17.04
CA ILE A 95 -10.61 -10.62 -17.12
C ILE A 95 -11.97 -11.27 -17.39
N ARG A 96 -12.05 -12.15 -18.39
CA ARG A 96 -13.30 -12.84 -18.74
C ARG A 96 -13.76 -13.83 -17.68
N LYS A 97 -12.85 -14.63 -17.14
CA LYS A 97 -13.17 -15.67 -16.14
C LYS A 97 -13.76 -15.08 -14.86
N HIS A 98 -13.29 -13.92 -14.44
CA HIS A 98 -13.65 -13.31 -13.16
C HIS A 98 -14.47 -12.02 -13.28
N ASN A 99 -14.93 -11.70 -14.51
CA ASN A 99 -15.67 -10.47 -14.83
C ASN A 99 -15.02 -9.23 -14.19
N VAL A 100 -13.71 -9.06 -14.45
CA VAL A 100 -12.93 -7.98 -13.84
C VAL A 100 -13.47 -6.63 -14.32
N GLU A 101 -13.73 -5.72 -13.40
CA GLU A 101 -14.26 -4.38 -13.67
C GLU A 101 -13.18 -3.31 -13.52
N LEU A 102 -12.18 -3.56 -12.66
CA LEU A 102 -11.09 -2.65 -12.37
C LEU A 102 -9.73 -3.34 -12.51
N ILE A 103 -8.73 -2.62 -13.00
CA ILE A 103 -7.33 -3.04 -12.99
C ILE A 103 -6.52 -2.02 -12.20
N ALA A 104 -6.06 -2.42 -11.01
CA ALA A 104 -5.15 -1.66 -10.18
C ALA A 104 -3.70 -1.91 -10.60
N ILE A 105 -2.93 -0.86 -10.86
CA ILE A 105 -1.55 -0.97 -11.33
C ILE A 105 -0.64 -0.27 -10.32
N GLY A 106 0.31 -1.01 -9.72
CA GLY A 106 1.31 -0.42 -8.83
C GLY A 106 2.12 0.67 -9.54
N ASN A 107 2.45 1.74 -8.82
CA ASN A 107 3.20 2.88 -9.36
C ASN A 107 4.74 2.70 -9.32
N GLY A 108 5.23 1.47 -9.18
CA GLY A 108 6.64 1.13 -9.10
C GLY A 108 7.37 1.04 -10.43
N THR A 109 8.43 0.22 -10.40
CA THR A 109 9.31 -0.02 -11.55
C THR A 109 8.55 -0.67 -12.69
N ALA A 110 8.64 -0.11 -13.90
CA ALA A 110 7.92 -0.54 -15.09
C ALA A 110 6.38 -0.35 -15.03
N SER A 111 5.89 0.54 -14.17
CA SER A 111 4.46 0.87 -14.06
C SER A 111 3.89 1.46 -15.34
N ARG A 112 4.62 2.38 -16.00
CA ARG A 112 4.19 3.01 -17.28
C ARG A 112 4.05 1.99 -18.41
N GLU A 113 5.01 1.09 -18.52
CA GLU A 113 5.03 -0.01 -19.49
C GLU A 113 3.88 -0.98 -19.23
N THR A 114 3.64 -1.31 -17.96
CA THR A 114 2.53 -2.19 -17.54
C THR A 114 1.16 -1.53 -17.78
N GLU A 115 1.04 -0.23 -17.53
CA GLU A 115 -0.17 0.54 -17.84
C GLU A 115 -0.47 0.57 -19.33
N ARG A 116 0.55 0.80 -20.17
CA ARG A 116 0.40 0.75 -21.63
C ARG A 116 -0.05 -0.64 -22.09
N PHE A 117 0.62 -1.68 -21.61
CA PHE A 117 0.26 -3.07 -21.91
C PHE A 117 -1.20 -3.39 -21.50
N ALA A 118 -1.62 -3.02 -20.29
CA ALA A 118 -2.99 -3.25 -19.82
C ALA A 118 -4.02 -2.52 -20.71
N LYS A 119 -3.74 -1.26 -21.09
CA LYS A 119 -4.59 -0.49 -22.01
C LYS A 119 -4.70 -1.15 -23.39
N ASP A 120 -3.61 -1.71 -23.90
CA ASP A 120 -3.61 -2.39 -25.20
C ASP A 120 -4.43 -3.68 -25.16
N VAL A 121 -4.36 -4.46 -24.06
CA VAL A 121 -5.25 -5.63 -23.87
C VAL A 121 -6.72 -5.22 -23.77
N ILE A 122 -7.03 -4.15 -23.03
CA ILE A 122 -8.42 -3.69 -22.84
C ILE A 122 -9.05 -3.18 -24.15
N LYS A 123 -8.26 -2.61 -25.07
CA LYS A 123 -8.78 -2.14 -26.38
C LYS A 123 -9.43 -3.26 -27.18
N GLU A 124 -8.91 -4.48 -27.09
CA GLU A 124 -9.40 -5.67 -27.79
C GLU A 124 -10.71 -6.24 -27.19
N ILE A 125 -11.08 -5.83 -25.98
CA ILE A 125 -12.30 -6.27 -25.30
C ILE A 125 -13.48 -5.42 -25.81
N LYS A 126 -14.53 -6.02 -26.37
CA LYS A 126 -15.67 -5.25 -26.93
C LYS A 126 -16.67 -4.76 -25.87
N GLU A 127 -16.95 -5.58 -24.87
CA GLU A 127 -17.97 -5.35 -23.83
C GLU A 127 -17.37 -5.54 -22.45
N ASN A 128 -17.90 -4.83 -21.44
CA ASN A 128 -17.43 -4.89 -20.04
C ASN A 128 -15.93 -4.60 -19.91
N LYS A 129 -15.47 -3.53 -20.56
CA LYS A 129 -14.06 -3.09 -20.49
C LYS A 129 -13.71 -2.69 -19.05
N PRO A 130 -12.69 -3.30 -18.44
CA PRO A 130 -12.20 -2.86 -17.14
C PRO A 130 -11.63 -1.44 -17.22
N GLN A 131 -11.73 -0.70 -16.13
CA GLN A 131 -11.03 0.59 -15.98
C GLN A 131 -9.67 0.40 -15.31
N THR A 132 -8.62 1.00 -15.86
CA THR A 132 -7.28 0.98 -15.27
C THR A 132 -7.10 2.14 -14.30
N VAL A 133 -6.56 1.89 -13.12
CA VAL A 133 -6.20 2.92 -12.14
C VAL A 133 -4.80 2.64 -11.61
N VAL A 134 -3.94 3.66 -11.61
CA VAL A 134 -2.61 3.57 -10.98
C VAL A 134 -2.77 3.81 -9.48
N VAL A 135 -2.21 2.92 -8.67
CA VAL A 135 -2.27 2.97 -7.21
C VAL A 135 -0.86 2.96 -6.61
N SER A 136 -0.74 3.53 -5.41
CA SER A 136 0.52 3.47 -4.67
C SER A 136 0.85 2.04 -4.27
N GLU A 137 2.06 1.57 -4.57
CA GLU A 137 2.59 0.31 -4.05
C GLU A 137 3.36 0.49 -2.73
N ALA A 138 3.36 1.70 -2.16
CA ALA A 138 4.08 2.01 -0.93
C ALA A 138 3.73 1.01 0.20
N GLY A 139 4.75 0.35 0.74
CA GLY A 139 4.57 -0.67 1.78
C GLY A 139 4.04 -2.03 1.30
N ALA A 140 3.72 -2.24 0.01
CA ALA A 140 3.23 -3.53 -0.50
C ALA A 140 4.26 -4.65 -0.29
N SER A 141 5.56 -4.36 -0.44
CA SER A 141 6.66 -5.29 -0.15
C SER A 141 6.81 -5.58 1.35
N VAL A 142 6.51 -4.60 2.21
CA VAL A 142 6.54 -4.81 3.67
C VAL A 142 5.36 -5.67 4.10
N TYR A 143 4.18 -5.40 3.54
CA TYR A 143 2.99 -6.22 3.72
C TYR A 143 3.25 -7.66 3.28
N SER A 144 3.76 -7.89 2.07
CA SER A 144 3.92 -9.24 1.53
C SER A 144 4.85 -10.13 2.35
N ALA A 145 5.88 -9.52 2.95
CA ALA A 145 6.84 -10.18 3.84
C ALA A 145 6.37 -10.26 5.31
N SER A 146 5.22 -9.68 5.66
CA SER A 146 4.72 -9.68 7.04
C SER A 146 4.15 -11.03 7.47
N GLU A 147 4.20 -11.31 8.77
CA GLU A 147 3.52 -12.46 9.37
C GLU A 147 2.00 -12.41 9.13
N PHE A 148 1.41 -11.20 9.12
CA PHE A 148 -0.01 -11.02 8.84
C PHE A 148 -0.38 -11.53 7.45
N ALA A 149 0.36 -11.14 6.41
CA ALA A 149 0.12 -11.63 5.05
C ALA A 149 0.46 -13.12 4.90
N ALA A 150 1.43 -13.64 5.67
CA ALA A 150 1.71 -15.07 5.70
C ALA A 150 0.55 -15.88 6.29
N ASN A 151 -0.12 -15.35 7.32
CA ASN A 151 -1.32 -15.97 7.90
C ASN A 151 -2.54 -15.84 6.99
N GLU A 152 -2.69 -14.71 6.28
CA GLU A 152 -3.80 -14.51 5.35
C GLU A 152 -3.66 -15.37 4.09
N PHE A 153 -2.42 -15.56 3.60
CA PHE A 153 -2.13 -16.33 2.40
C PHE A 153 -0.96 -17.33 2.59
N PRO A 154 -1.15 -18.41 3.38
CA PRO A 154 -0.06 -19.33 3.73
C PRO A 154 0.56 -20.03 2.52
N ASN A 155 -0.27 -20.34 1.52
CA ASN A 155 0.14 -21.09 0.33
C ASN A 155 0.54 -20.19 -0.85
N LEU A 156 0.53 -18.86 -0.67
CA LEU A 156 0.85 -17.91 -1.73
C LEU A 156 2.29 -17.44 -1.59
N ASP A 157 3.03 -17.44 -2.71
CA ASP A 157 4.37 -16.90 -2.78
C ASP A 157 4.41 -15.42 -2.35
N VAL A 158 5.48 -15.03 -1.68
CA VAL A 158 5.67 -13.66 -1.15
C VAL A 158 5.53 -12.62 -2.27
N SER A 159 6.01 -12.90 -3.48
CA SER A 159 5.94 -11.95 -4.59
C SER A 159 4.50 -11.68 -5.08
N LEU A 160 3.59 -12.66 -4.95
CA LEU A 160 2.20 -12.53 -5.40
C LEU A 160 1.31 -11.80 -4.37
N ARG A 161 1.66 -11.86 -3.08
CA ARG A 161 0.92 -11.16 -2.00
C ARG A 161 0.90 -9.65 -2.21
N GLY A 162 1.95 -9.08 -2.80
CA GLY A 162 2.01 -7.67 -3.16
C GLY A 162 0.92 -7.27 -4.16
N ALA A 163 0.70 -8.10 -5.20
CA ALA A 163 -0.36 -7.88 -6.18
C ALA A 163 -1.77 -7.94 -5.56
N VAL A 164 -1.98 -8.80 -4.55
CA VAL A 164 -3.23 -8.84 -3.79
C VAL A 164 -3.48 -7.51 -3.05
N SER A 165 -2.45 -7.00 -2.37
CA SER A 165 -2.53 -5.68 -1.70
C SER A 165 -2.82 -4.56 -2.69
N ILE A 166 -2.19 -4.56 -3.87
CA ILE A 166 -2.46 -3.56 -4.91
C ILE A 166 -3.92 -3.59 -5.37
N ALA A 167 -4.49 -4.78 -5.58
CA ALA A 167 -5.90 -4.93 -5.96
C ALA A 167 -6.86 -4.38 -4.90
N ARG A 168 -6.65 -4.78 -3.63
CA ARG A 168 -7.52 -4.39 -2.51
C ARG A 168 -7.42 -2.92 -2.15
N ARG A 169 -6.24 -2.29 -2.30
CA ARG A 169 -6.07 -0.83 -2.12
C ARG A 169 -6.96 -0.03 -3.03
N LEU A 170 -7.23 -0.50 -4.25
CA LEU A 170 -8.15 0.21 -5.14
C LEU A 170 -9.61 0.10 -4.66
N GLN A 171 -9.99 -1.05 -4.11
CA GLN A 171 -11.33 -1.26 -3.57
C GLN A 171 -11.56 -0.39 -2.34
N ASP A 172 -10.64 -0.44 -1.38
CA ASP A 172 -10.65 0.35 -0.14
C ASP A 172 -9.21 0.63 0.34
N PRO A 173 -8.68 1.84 0.08
CA PRO A 173 -7.33 2.22 0.50
C PRO A 173 -7.12 2.15 2.00
N LEU A 174 -8.10 2.62 2.79
CA LEU A 174 -8.01 2.68 4.24
C LEU A 174 -7.94 1.27 4.83
N ALA A 175 -8.86 0.39 4.46
CA ALA A 175 -8.94 -0.96 5.00
C ALA A 175 -7.70 -1.82 4.67
N GLU A 176 -7.04 -1.56 3.54
CA GLU A 176 -5.84 -2.29 3.14
C GLU A 176 -4.56 -1.69 3.75
N LEU A 177 -4.41 -0.36 3.78
CA LEU A 177 -3.19 0.30 4.29
C LEU A 177 -3.02 0.17 5.80
N VAL A 178 -4.11 0.07 6.58
CA VAL A 178 -4.03 -0.15 8.05
C VAL A 178 -3.41 -1.48 8.45
N LYS A 179 -3.31 -2.44 7.53
CA LYS A 179 -2.64 -3.73 7.74
C LYS A 179 -1.11 -3.61 7.82
N ILE A 180 -0.57 -2.44 7.46
CA ILE A 180 0.86 -2.16 7.38
C ILE A 180 1.24 -1.25 8.55
N GLU A 181 2.45 -1.43 9.08
CA GLU A 181 2.98 -0.46 10.04
C GLU A 181 3.08 0.93 9.38
N PRO A 182 2.51 2.00 9.96
CA PRO A 182 2.39 3.29 9.26
C PRO A 182 3.74 3.88 8.82
N LYS A 183 4.77 3.74 9.66
CA LYS A 183 6.15 4.16 9.33
C LYS A 183 6.81 3.36 8.20
N ALA A 184 6.24 2.21 7.84
CA ALA A 184 6.72 1.37 6.75
C ALA A 184 5.98 1.65 5.43
N ILE A 185 4.93 2.46 5.46
CA ILE A 185 4.33 3.04 4.26
C ILE A 185 5.26 4.17 3.81
N GLY A 186 5.90 4.01 2.65
CA GLY A 186 6.77 5.03 2.08
C GLY A 186 5.98 6.25 1.64
N VAL A 187 6.02 7.32 2.43
CA VAL A 187 5.24 8.55 2.23
C VAL A 187 6.12 9.77 1.91
N GLY A 188 7.43 9.58 1.82
CA GLY A 188 8.34 10.59 1.31
C GLY A 188 9.80 10.15 1.25
N GLN A 189 10.64 11.01 0.66
CA GLN A 189 12.08 10.79 0.61
C GLN A 189 12.71 11.03 1.99
N TYR A 190 13.81 10.33 2.29
CA TYR A 190 14.55 10.45 3.56
C TYR A 190 13.73 10.16 4.82
N GLN A 191 12.63 9.42 4.69
CA GLN A 191 11.78 8.99 5.81
C GLN A 191 12.54 8.17 6.86
N HIS A 192 13.61 7.47 6.47
CA HIS A 192 14.46 6.71 7.38
C HIS A 192 15.51 7.56 8.12
N ASP A 193 15.71 8.82 7.69
CA ASP A 193 16.76 9.70 8.20
C ASP A 193 16.26 10.68 9.27
N VAL A 194 14.94 10.76 9.48
CA VAL A 194 14.31 11.55 10.56
C VAL A 194 14.20 10.75 11.86
N ASN A 195 13.86 11.42 12.96
CA ASN A 195 13.56 10.77 14.23
C ASN A 195 12.42 9.74 14.11
N GLN A 196 12.79 8.45 14.13
CA GLN A 196 11.86 7.34 13.93
C GLN A 196 10.80 7.22 15.04
N THR A 197 11.09 7.70 16.25
CA THR A 197 10.12 7.67 17.35
C THR A 197 9.04 8.73 17.15
N GLN A 198 9.44 9.94 16.73
CA GLN A 198 8.49 11.01 16.43
C GLN A 198 7.66 10.67 15.18
N LEU A 199 8.31 10.14 14.14
CA LEU A 199 7.65 9.67 12.92
C LEU A 199 6.57 8.63 13.23
N ALA A 200 6.92 7.57 13.97
CA ALA A 200 5.97 6.51 14.30
C ALA A 200 4.74 7.07 15.04
N ARG A 201 4.96 7.89 16.08
CA ARG A 201 3.87 8.52 16.83
C ARG A 201 2.96 9.38 15.95
N LYS A 202 3.55 10.20 15.07
CA LYS A 202 2.78 11.09 14.20
C LYS A 202 1.97 10.31 13.18
N LEU A 203 2.55 9.30 12.53
CA LEU A 203 1.86 8.50 11.52
C LEU A 203 0.80 7.58 12.13
N ASP A 204 1.02 7.06 13.34
CA ASP A 204 -0.01 6.33 14.09
C ASP A 204 -1.22 7.23 14.40
N ALA A 205 -0.98 8.48 14.85
CA ALA A 205 -2.05 9.45 15.08
C ALA A 205 -2.84 9.76 13.80
N VAL A 206 -2.16 9.94 12.66
CA VAL A 206 -2.82 10.15 11.35
C VAL A 206 -3.73 8.96 11.00
N VAL A 207 -3.28 7.73 11.24
CA VAL A 207 -4.09 6.54 10.97
C VAL A 207 -5.32 6.50 11.85
N GLU A 208 -5.17 6.76 13.16
CA GLU A 208 -6.31 6.83 14.08
C GLU A 208 -7.31 7.91 13.64
N ASP A 209 -6.82 9.10 13.30
CA ASP A 209 -7.67 10.21 12.82
C ASP A 209 -8.44 9.83 11.55
N CYS A 210 -7.78 9.20 10.56
CA CYS A 210 -8.42 8.78 9.32
C CYS A 210 -9.48 7.69 9.57
N VAL A 211 -9.16 6.69 10.41
CA VAL A 211 -10.10 5.60 10.74
C VAL A 211 -11.31 6.14 11.49
N ASN A 212 -11.12 7.03 12.46
CA ASN A 212 -12.22 7.64 13.20
C ASN A 212 -13.06 8.59 12.32
N ALA A 213 -12.44 9.27 11.35
CA ALA A 213 -13.15 10.17 10.43
C ALA A 213 -14.05 9.43 9.41
N VAL A 214 -13.58 8.28 8.88
CA VAL A 214 -14.37 7.46 7.95
C VAL A 214 -15.42 6.63 8.69
N GLY A 215 -15.09 6.18 9.91
CA GLY A 215 -15.90 5.23 10.66
C GLY A 215 -15.64 3.79 10.20
N VAL A 216 -16.05 2.84 11.04
CA VAL A 216 -15.77 1.42 10.84
C VAL A 216 -17.03 0.60 11.07
N ASP A 217 -17.38 -0.26 10.10
CA ASP A 217 -18.45 -1.25 10.30
C ASP A 217 -17.91 -2.44 11.09
N LEU A 218 -18.39 -2.58 12.33
CA LEU A 218 -17.96 -3.61 13.28
C LEU A 218 -18.20 -5.05 12.81
N ASN A 219 -19.08 -5.26 11.83
CA ASN A 219 -19.39 -6.62 11.33
C ASN A 219 -18.45 -7.06 10.20
N THR A 220 -17.81 -6.11 9.52
CA THR A 220 -16.98 -6.36 8.34
C THR A 220 -15.53 -5.96 8.54
N ALA A 221 -15.24 -5.17 9.57
CA ALA A 221 -13.90 -4.68 9.87
C ALA A 221 -12.92 -5.78 10.26
N SER A 222 -11.72 -5.70 9.68
CA SER A 222 -10.60 -6.56 10.05
C SER A 222 -10.04 -6.17 11.43
N ALA A 223 -9.40 -7.12 12.11
CA ALA A 223 -8.77 -6.86 13.41
C ALA A 223 -7.73 -5.71 13.37
N PRO A 224 -6.90 -5.55 12.31
CA PRO A 224 -6.04 -4.37 12.17
C PRO A 224 -6.80 -3.04 12.11
N LEU A 225 -7.96 -2.99 11.45
CA LEU A 225 -8.78 -1.78 11.36
C LEU A 225 -9.44 -1.45 12.70
N LEU A 226 -10.00 -2.45 13.39
CA LEU A 226 -10.59 -2.28 14.72
C LEU A 226 -9.57 -1.82 15.76
N ALA A 227 -8.32 -2.29 15.66
CA ALA A 227 -7.25 -1.90 16.56
C ALA A 227 -6.85 -0.41 16.45
N ARG A 228 -7.37 0.32 15.47
CA ARG A 228 -7.15 1.76 15.24
C ARG A 228 -8.36 2.63 15.61
N VAL A 229 -9.45 2.03 16.07
CA VAL A 229 -10.64 2.76 16.55
C VAL A 229 -10.39 3.27 17.97
N ALA A 230 -10.75 4.53 18.24
CA ALA A 230 -10.60 5.13 19.57
C ALA A 230 -11.24 4.25 20.66
N GLY A 231 -10.45 3.83 21.65
CA GLY A 231 -10.91 3.00 22.77
C GLY A 231 -10.86 1.48 22.54
N MET A 232 -10.52 0.99 21.34
CA MET A 232 -10.26 -0.42 21.10
C MET A 232 -8.78 -0.76 21.27
N THR A 233 -8.47 -1.79 22.07
CA THR A 233 -7.09 -2.32 22.17
C THR A 233 -6.90 -3.51 21.23
N LYS A 234 -5.65 -3.83 20.85
CA LYS A 234 -5.33 -5.01 20.01
C LYS A 234 -5.97 -6.30 20.54
N ASN A 235 -5.99 -6.49 21.86
CA ASN A 235 -6.61 -7.65 22.52
C ASN A 235 -8.14 -7.66 22.40
N LEU A 236 -8.80 -6.50 22.42
CA LEU A 236 -10.25 -6.40 22.26
C LEU A 236 -10.67 -6.69 20.81
N SER A 237 -9.86 -6.22 19.86
CA SER A 237 -10.08 -6.39 18.42
C SER A 237 -9.92 -7.85 17.98
N ALA A 238 -8.88 -8.53 18.48
CA ALA A 238 -8.66 -9.96 18.21
C ALA A 238 -9.82 -10.83 18.74
N LYS A 239 -10.31 -10.54 19.95
CA LYS A 239 -11.49 -11.23 20.54
C LYS A 239 -12.76 -11.00 19.74
N HIS A 240 -13.00 -9.77 19.28
CA HIS A 240 -14.20 -9.43 18.50
C HIS A 240 -14.23 -10.16 17.15
N CYS A 241 -13.09 -10.27 16.47
CA CYS A 241 -12.99 -11.00 15.20
C CYS A 241 -12.84 -12.52 15.35
N GLY A 242 -12.88 -13.07 16.57
CA GLY A 242 -12.73 -14.51 16.81
C GLY A 242 -11.33 -15.06 16.51
N ILE A 243 -10.31 -14.21 16.49
CA ILE A 243 -8.90 -14.58 16.28
C ILE A 243 -8.28 -14.77 17.67
N SER A 244 -8.50 -15.93 18.30
CA SER A 244 -7.89 -16.32 19.59
C SER A 244 -7.01 -17.54 19.42
#